data_AF-A0A258DL43-F1
#
_entry.id   AF-A0A258DL43-F1
#
_cell.length_a   1.000
_cell.length_b   1.000
_cell.length_c   1.000
_cell.angle_alpha   90.00
_cell.angle_beta   90.00
_cell.angle_gamma   90.00
#
_symmetry.space_group_name_H-M   'P 1'
#
loop_
_entity.id
_entity.type
_entity.pdbx_description
1 polymer ?
#
loop_
_entity_poly.entity_id
_entity_poly.type
_entity_poly.pdbx_seq_one_letter_code
_entity_poly.pdbx_strand_id
1 'polypeptide(L)'
;MKLNSKCNFEKRTGGLLLYANYSNKLTLIPIPKESLIGITLTRGKESIKPFFLSPMWILLKLGVSKLYARYFRYRLYEYSIDQMELNVKTTEYEMNFIANGYLFEKQLSFFESLNYENKLKTIIKAST
;
A
#
# COMPACT_ATOMS: atom_id res chain seq x y z
N MET A 1 -18.98 -6.98 9.96
CA MET A 1 -17.81 -6.10 10.18
C MET A 1 -18.26 -4.66 10.00
N LYS A 2 -17.83 -3.71 10.84
CA LYS A 2 -18.21 -2.31 10.66
C LYS A 2 -17.33 -1.66 9.59
N LEU A 3 -17.94 -0.90 8.69
CA LEU A 3 -17.23 -0.08 7.71
C LEU A 3 -16.23 0.86 8.40
N ASN A 4 -15.10 1.12 7.75
CA ASN A 4 -14.03 2.01 8.21
C ASN A 4 -13.34 1.59 9.52
N SER A 5 -13.24 0.28 9.78
CA SER A 5 -12.45 -0.27 10.90
C SER A 5 -10.96 -0.34 10.54
N LYS A 6 -10.08 -0.14 11.53
CA LYS A 6 -8.63 -0.32 11.33
C LYS A 6 -8.32 -1.79 11.14
N CYS A 7 -7.50 -2.09 10.14
CA CYS A 7 -7.22 -3.46 9.73
C CYS A 7 -5.72 -3.70 9.56
N ASN A 8 -5.25 -4.88 9.94
CA ASN A 8 -3.89 -5.37 9.65
C ASN A 8 -3.95 -6.77 9.06
N PHE A 9 -3.00 -7.10 8.20
CA PHE A 9 -2.85 -8.43 7.64
C PHE A 9 -1.65 -9.14 8.27
N GLU A 10 -1.81 -10.44 8.47
CA GLU A 10 -0.73 -11.34 8.84
C GLU A 10 -0.67 -12.52 7.87
N LYS A 11 0.54 -12.88 7.47
CA LYS A 11 0.80 -14.07 6.66
C LYS A 11 0.69 -15.32 7.53
N ARG A 12 -0.11 -16.31 7.09
CA ARG A 12 -0.21 -17.65 7.69
C ARG A 12 0.06 -18.71 6.61
N THR A 13 0.38 -19.92 7.03
CA THR A 13 0.71 -21.03 6.10
C THR A 13 -0.45 -21.37 5.17
N GLY A 14 -1.69 -21.34 5.67
CA GLY A 14 -2.91 -21.61 4.90
C GLY A 14 -3.58 -20.40 4.25
N GLY A 15 -2.99 -19.20 4.33
CA GLY A 15 -3.64 -17.99 3.82
C GLY A 15 -3.28 -16.71 4.55
N LEU A 16 -4.19 -15.75 4.54
CA LEU A 16 -4.08 -14.48 5.24
C LEU A 16 -4.98 -14.47 6.47
N LEU A 17 -4.54 -13.78 7.52
CA LEU A 17 -5.37 -13.46 8.66
C LEU A 17 -5.56 -11.95 8.74
N LEU A 18 -6.82 -11.52 8.67
CA LEU A 18 -7.20 -10.11 8.79
C LEU A 18 -7.58 -9.82 10.23
N TYR A 19 -6.87 -8.89 10.84
CA TYR A 19 -7.12 -8.34 12.17
C TYR A 19 -7.91 -7.05 12.01
N ALA A 20 -9.22 -7.10 12.24
CA ALA A 20 -10.07 -5.92 12.26
C ALA A 20 -10.28 -5.43 13.70
N ASN A 21 -9.85 -4.21 14.01
CA ASN A 21 -10.09 -3.58 15.31
C ASN A 21 -11.20 -2.54 15.20
N TYR A 22 -12.25 -2.77 15.97
CA TYR A 22 -13.35 -1.83 16.12
C TYR A 22 -13.68 -1.62 17.61
N SER A 23 -13.51 -0.37 18.10
CA SER A 23 -13.86 0.01 19.48
C SER A 23 -13.32 -0.96 20.54
N ASN A 24 -12.02 -1.27 20.45
CA ASN A 24 -11.30 -2.22 21.33
C ASN A 24 -11.73 -3.69 21.22
N LYS A 25 -12.59 -4.03 20.26
CA LYS A 25 -12.89 -5.42 19.91
C LYS A 25 -12.06 -5.83 18.70
N LEU A 26 -11.28 -6.89 18.89
CA LEU A 26 -10.50 -7.51 17.83
C LEU A 26 -11.33 -8.62 17.18
N THR A 27 -11.56 -8.53 15.88
CA THR A 27 -12.16 -9.58 15.07
C THR A 27 -11.10 -10.14 14.14
N LEU A 28 -10.98 -11.46 14.11
CA LEU A 28 -10.06 -12.20 13.25
C LEU A 28 -10.86 -12.82 12.10
N ILE A 29 -10.47 -12.51 10.88
CA ILE A 29 -11.11 -13.04 9.68
C ILE A 29 -10.06 -13.84 8.91
N PRO A 30 -10.14 -15.18 8.91
CA PRO A 30 -9.26 -16.00 8.09
C PRO A 30 -9.65 -15.88 6.62
N ILE A 31 -8.66 -15.74 5.75
CA ILE A 31 -8.79 -15.69 4.30
C ILE A 31 -7.94 -16.84 3.73
N PRO A 32 -8.54 -18.02 3.51
CA PRO A 32 -7.83 -19.16 2.92
C PRO A 32 -7.19 -18.82 1.57
N LYS A 33 -6.03 -19.41 1.28
CA LYS A 33 -5.34 -19.22 -0.01
C LYS A 33 -6.21 -19.67 -1.19
N GLU A 34 -7.03 -20.70 -0.98
CA GLU A 34 -7.91 -21.34 -1.96
C GLU A 34 -9.10 -20.44 -2.31
N SER A 35 -9.65 -19.72 -1.33
CA SER A 35 -10.78 -18.79 -1.56
C SER A 35 -10.34 -17.47 -2.19
N LEU A 36 -9.06 -17.14 -2.12
CA LEU A 36 -8.52 -15.90 -2.68
C LEU A 36 -8.56 -15.94 -4.21
N ILE A 37 -9.34 -15.05 -4.82
CA ILE A 37 -9.39 -14.85 -6.28
C ILE A 37 -8.26 -13.92 -6.72
N GLY A 38 -8.06 -12.82 -5.98
CA GLY A 38 -7.05 -11.84 -6.35
C GLY A 38 -6.85 -10.77 -5.28
N ILE A 39 -5.68 -10.15 -5.35
CA ILE A 39 -5.28 -9.00 -4.53
C ILE A 39 -4.87 -7.91 -5.51
N THR A 40 -5.52 -6.75 -5.44
CA THR A 40 -5.13 -5.59 -6.23
C THR A 40 -4.59 -4.50 -5.31
N LEU A 41 -3.34 -4.11 -5.52
CA LEU A 41 -2.70 -3.02 -4.82
C LEU A 41 -2.55 -1.81 -5.75
N THR A 42 -3.19 -0.71 -5.39
CA THR A 42 -3.17 0.52 -6.20
C THR A 42 -2.37 1.60 -5.50
N ARG A 43 -1.30 2.06 -6.14
CA ARG A 43 -0.51 3.19 -5.67
C ARG A 43 -1.28 4.50 -5.89
N GLY A 44 -1.31 5.33 -4.88
CA GLY A 44 -1.80 6.70 -5.00
C GLY A 44 -0.99 7.51 -6.02
N LYS A 45 -1.60 8.59 -6.51
CA LYS A 45 -0.94 9.53 -7.40
C LYS A 45 0.22 10.19 -6.67
N GLU A 46 1.40 10.15 -7.28
CA GLU A 46 2.64 10.69 -6.71
C GLU A 46 2.95 12.04 -7.36
N SER A 47 3.21 13.06 -6.55
CA SER A 47 3.61 14.39 -7.01
C SER A 47 5.05 14.68 -6.62
N ILE A 48 5.90 15.04 -7.57
CA ILE A 48 7.33 15.33 -7.36
C ILE A 48 7.67 16.67 -7.97
N LYS A 49 7.71 17.72 -7.14
CA LYS A 49 7.90 19.12 -7.56
C LYS A 49 8.96 19.85 -6.72
N PRO A 50 10.20 19.35 -6.69
CA PRO A 50 11.27 20.02 -5.95
C PRO A 50 11.65 21.32 -6.66
N PHE A 51 11.97 22.35 -5.88
CA PHE A 51 12.44 23.63 -6.43
C PHE A 51 13.95 23.60 -6.67
N PHE A 52 14.45 24.49 -7.55
CA PHE A 52 15.86 24.55 -7.91
C PHE A 52 16.76 24.63 -6.67
N LEU A 53 17.79 23.79 -6.62
CA LEU A 53 18.75 23.66 -5.51
C LEU A 53 18.16 23.21 -4.16
N SER A 54 16.92 22.74 -4.09
CA SER A 54 16.45 22.04 -2.89
C SER A 54 17.27 20.76 -2.66
N PRO A 55 17.44 20.28 -1.42
CA PRO A 55 18.19 19.05 -1.16
C PRO A 55 17.62 17.85 -1.94
N MET A 56 16.29 17.75 -2.03
CA MET A 56 15.62 16.76 -2.87
C MET A 56 15.94 16.92 -4.36
N TRP A 57 15.94 18.16 -4.90
CA TRP A 57 16.29 18.43 -6.30
C TRP A 57 17.69 17.95 -6.65
N ILE A 58 18.67 18.27 -5.79
CA ILE A 58 20.07 17.89 -5.98
C ILE A 58 20.20 16.36 -6.01
N LEU A 59 19.61 15.66 -5.04
CA LEU A 59 19.64 14.20 -4.97
C LEU A 59 19.02 13.54 -6.20
N LEU A 60 17.87 14.04 -6.67
CA LEU A 60 17.25 13.52 -7.88
C LEU A 60 18.10 13.76 -9.13
N LYS A 61 18.78 14.90 -9.23
CA LYS A 61 19.70 15.19 -10.35
C LYS A 61 20.94 14.29 -10.34
N LEU A 62 21.36 13.85 -9.16
CA LEU A 62 22.44 12.87 -8.99
C LEU A 62 21.98 11.41 -9.21
N GLY A 63 20.72 11.17 -9.57
CA GLY A 63 20.20 9.83 -9.84
C GLY A 63 19.77 9.03 -8.60
N VAL A 64 19.69 9.67 -7.43
CA VAL A 64 19.18 9.02 -6.22
C VAL A 64 17.71 8.66 -6.40
N SER A 65 17.32 7.45 -6.01
CA SER A 65 15.93 7.01 -6.09
C SER A 65 15.00 7.96 -5.33
N LYS A 66 13.86 8.27 -5.95
CA LYS A 66 12.79 9.10 -5.38
C LYS A 66 12.31 8.62 -4.00
N LEU A 67 12.38 7.31 -3.73
CA LEU A 67 12.03 6.72 -2.44
C LEU A 67 12.93 7.22 -1.30
N TYR A 68 14.21 7.51 -1.60
CA TYR A 68 15.15 8.09 -0.65
C TYR A 68 15.12 9.62 -0.72
N ALA A 69 15.12 10.21 -1.92
CA ALA A 69 15.17 11.66 -2.09
C ALA A 69 14.00 12.39 -1.41
N ARG A 70 12.81 11.78 -1.36
CA ARG A 70 11.62 12.35 -0.70
C ARG A 70 11.82 12.71 0.79
N TYR A 71 12.75 12.06 1.49
CA TYR A 71 13.06 12.36 2.90
C TYR A 71 13.81 13.68 3.07
N PHE A 72 14.39 14.20 1.98
CA PHE A 72 15.16 15.44 1.95
C PHE A 72 14.36 16.61 1.35
N ARG A 73 13.03 16.50 1.29
CA ARG A 73 12.18 17.64 0.95
C ARG A 73 12.36 18.74 1.99
N TYR A 74 12.55 19.98 1.53
CA TYR A 74 12.61 21.15 2.41
C TYR A 74 11.20 21.70 2.67
N ARG A 75 10.33 21.67 1.65
CA ARG A 75 8.92 22.06 1.73
C ARG A 75 8.01 20.88 1.47
N LEU A 76 6.86 20.85 2.16
CA LEU A 76 5.90 19.73 2.09
C LEU A 76 5.37 19.48 0.67
N TYR A 77 5.21 20.53 -0.14
CA TYR A 77 4.68 20.40 -1.51
C TYR A 77 5.66 19.74 -2.48
N GLU A 78 6.95 19.65 -2.16
CA GLU A 78 7.95 19.10 -3.08
C GLU A 78 7.71 17.61 -3.34
N TYR A 79 7.12 16.91 -2.38
CA TYR A 79 6.72 15.54 -2.52
C TYR A 79 5.40 15.28 -1.79
N SER A 80 4.44 14.70 -2.50
CA SER A 80 3.26 14.09 -1.91
C SER A 80 2.89 12.81 -2.63
N ILE A 81 2.16 11.94 -1.93
CA ILE A 81 1.56 10.75 -2.52
C ILE A 81 0.16 10.61 -1.94
N ASP A 82 -0.83 10.45 -2.82
CA ASP A 82 -2.21 10.24 -2.41
C ASP A 82 -2.38 8.88 -1.73
N GLN A 83 -3.54 8.67 -1.11
CA GLN A 83 -3.88 7.39 -0.49
C GLN A 83 -3.66 6.21 -1.44
N MET A 84 -3.16 5.10 -0.88
CA MET A 84 -3.15 3.82 -1.58
C MET A 84 -4.46 3.08 -1.31
N GLU A 85 -4.85 2.26 -2.27
CA GLU A 85 -6.03 1.40 -2.18
C GLU A 85 -5.59 -0.06 -2.27
N LEU A 86 -6.24 -0.92 -1.50
CA LEU A 86 -6.06 -2.36 -1.52
C LEU A 86 -7.43 -3.02 -1.68
N ASN A 87 -7.56 -3.86 -2.68
CA ASN A 87 -8.73 -4.70 -2.90
C ASN A 87 -8.34 -6.16 -2.70
N VAL A 88 -9.07 -6.87 -1.84
CA VAL A 88 -8.93 -8.31 -1.63
C VAL A 88 -10.23 -8.97 -2.05
N LYS A 89 -10.16 -9.77 -3.11
CA LYS A 89 -11.31 -10.48 -3.66
C LYS A 89 -11.22 -11.96 -3.34
N THR A 90 -12.28 -12.48 -2.73
CA THR A 90 -12.44 -13.91 -2.43
C THR A 90 -13.64 -14.47 -3.18
N THR A 91 -13.87 -15.78 -3.08
CA THR A 91 -15.06 -16.46 -3.62
C THR A 91 -16.37 -15.98 -3.01
N GLU A 92 -16.36 -15.52 -1.75
CA GLU A 92 -17.57 -15.20 -0.99
C GLU A 92 -17.78 -13.69 -0.82
N TYR A 93 -16.70 -12.92 -0.77
CA TYR A 93 -16.75 -11.49 -0.47
C TYR A 93 -15.58 -10.72 -1.08
N GLU A 94 -15.77 -9.41 -1.18
CA GLU A 94 -14.78 -8.45 -1.63
C GLU A 94 -14.58 -7.38 -0.54
N MET A 95 -13.33 -7.05 -0.27
CA MET A 95 -12.96 -6.06 0.74
C MET A 95 -12.09 -4.96 0.14
N ASN A 96 -12.47 -3.73 0.41
CA ASN A 96 -11.75 -2.53 0.00
C ASN A 96 -11.13 -1.85 1.23
N PHE A 97 -9.84 -1.56 1.13
CA PHE A 97 -9.07 -0.89 2.16
C PHE A 97 -8.37 0.33 1.57
N ILE A 98 -8.21 1.34 2.40
CA ILE A 98 -7.38 2.50 2.10
C ILE A 98 -6.28 2.60 3.15
N ALA A 99 -5.12 3.09 2.73
CA ALA A 99 -4.02 3.38 3.63
C ALA A 99 -3.23 4.58 3.13
N ASN A 100 -2.31 5.04 3.96
CA ASN A 100 -1.40 6.10 3.58
C ASN A 100 -0.53 5.65 2.38
N GLY A 101 -0.46 6.43 1.31
CA GLY A 101 0.32 6.12 0.10
C GLY A 101 1.80 5.86 0.36
N TYR A 102 2.39 6.45 1.40
CA TYR A 102 3.79 6.20 1.78
C TYR A 102 4.04 4.74 2.21
N LEU A 103 3.00 3.97 2.55
CA LEU A 103 3.09 2.56 2.93
C LEU A 103 3.11 1.62 1.71
N PHE A 104 2.88 2.12 0.50
CA PHE A 104 2.70 1.29 -0.69
C PHE A 104 3.82 0.27 -0.89
N GLU A 105 5.09 0.69 -0.88
CA GLU A 105 6.24 -0.20 -1.11
C GLU A 105 6.33 -1.30 -0.04
N LYS A 106 6.04 -0.95 1.22
CA LYS A 106 6.03 -1.92 2.33
C LYS A 106 4.89 -2.94 2.16
N GLN A 107 3.72 -2.49 1.74
CA GLN A 107 2.57 -3.36 1.52
C GLN A 107 2.78 -4.25 0.28
N LEU A 108 3.35 -3.70 -0.79
CA LEU A 108 3.71 -4.46 -1.99
C LEU A 108 4.64 -5.61 -1.63
N SER A 109 5.76 -5.32 -0.94
CA SER A 109 6.70 -6.34 -0.48
C SER A 109 6.05 -7.39 0.41
N PHE A 110 5.14 -6.99 1.31
CA PHE A 110 4.37 -7.92 2.13
C PHE A 110 3.53 -8.88 1.27
N PHE A 111 2.75 -8.37 0.31
CA PHE A 111 1.88 -9.20 -0.53
C PHE A 111 2.66 -10.05 -1.54
N GLU A 112 3.78 -9.56 -2.08
CA GLU A 112 4.70 -10.35 -2.91
C GLU A 112 5.28 -11.52 -2.13
N SER A 113 5.62 -11.31 -0.84
CA SER A 113 6.16 -12.37 0.02
C SER A 113 5.18 -13.53 0.26
N LEU A 114 3.89 -13.36 0.00
CA LEU A 114 2.89 -14.41 0.14
C LEU A 114 3.06 -15.51 -0.92
N ASN A 115 3.68 -15.18 -2.05
CA ASN A 115 3.89 -16.09 -3.18
C ASN A 115 2.59 -16.79 -3.62
N TYR A 116 1.50 -16.04 -3.68
CA TYR A 116 0.19 -16.52 -4.16
C TYR A 116 0.10 -16.52 -5.69
N GLU A 117 1.21 -16.83 -6.35
CA GLU A 117 1.33 -16.90 -7.81
C GLU A 117 0.85 -15.57 -8.46
N ASN A 118 0.15 -15.65 -9.58
CA ASN A 118 -0.31 -14.50 -10.37
C ASN A 118 -1.57 -13.81 -9.81
N LYS A 119 -1.92 -14.04 -8.54
CA LYS A 119 -3.11 -13.44 -7.91
C LYS A 119 -2.88 -11.99 -7.46
N LEU A 120 -1.63 -11.54 -7.37
CA LEU A 120 -1.32 -10.14 -7.04
C LEU A 120 -1.23 -9.29 -8.30
N LYS A 121 -2.03 -8.23 -8.35
CA LYS A 121 -2.00 -7.20 -9.39
C LYS A 121 -1.62 -5.86 -8.79
N THR A 122 -0.65 -5.19 -9.40
CA THR A 122 -0.21 -3.87 -8.99
C THR A 122 -0.65 -2.82 -10.01
N ILE A 123 -1.24 -1.72 -9.54
CA ILE A 123 -1.67 -0.59 -10.38
C ILE A 123 -0.94 0.66 -9.89
N ILE A 124 -0.27 1.38 -10.79
CA ILE A 124 0.43 2.62 -10.47
C ILE A 124 -0.32 3.78 -11.13
N LYS A 125 -0.95 4.65 -10.34
CA LYS A 125 -1.56 5.88 -10.86
C LYS A 125 -0.46 6.82 -11.37
N ALA A 126 -0.69 7.44 -12.52
CA ALA A 126 0.29 8.30 -13.18
C ALA A 126 0.69 9.49 -12.29
N SER A 127 2.00 9.75 -12.20
CA SER A 127 2.56 10.85 -11.41
C SER A 127 2.28 12.22 -12.06
N THR A 128 2.40 13.30 -11.29
CA THR A 128 2.23 14.70 -11.78
C THR A 128 3.27 15.63 -11.16
#